data_AF-A0A5M4D4S3-F1
#
_entry.id   AF-A0A5M4D4S3-F1
#
_cell.length_a   1.000
_cell.length_b   1.000
_cell.length_c   1.000
_cell.angle_alpha   90.00
_cell.angle_beta   90.00
_cell.angle_gamma   90.00
#
_symmetry.space_group_name_H-M   'P 1'
#
loop_
_entity.id
_entity.type
_entity.pdbx_description
1 polymer ?
#
loop_
_entity_poly.entity_id
_entity_poly.type
_entity_poly.pdbx_seq_one_letter_code
_entity_poly.pdbx_strand_id
1 'polypeptide(L)' 'MQTELIQAQDLIPLVAIVGGITVAIIAIIAKTIRATARTKEVEATRREIAAYVAEGSITPADAERLLKASSKTESEC' A
#
# COMPACT_ATOMS: atom_id res chain seq x y z
N MET A 1 -15.93 -42.24 26.01
CA MET A 1 -17.14 -41.42 25.82
C MET A 1 -16.97 -40.05 26.51
N GLN A 2 -15.92 -39.28 26.14
CA GLN A 2 -15.68 -37.89 26.61
C GLN A 2 -14.96 -37.01 25.55
N THR A 3 -14.52 -37.58 24.42
CA THR A 3 -13.77 -36.87 23.37
C THR A 3 -14.63 -36.13 22.34
N GLU A 4 -15.96 -36.28 22.39
CA GLU A 4 -16.87 -35.74 21.36
C GLU A 4 -17.42 -34.33 21.69
N LEU A 5 -17.38 -33.90 22.96
CA LEU A 5 -17.96 -32.62 23.39
C LEU A 5 -17.04 -31.40 23.21
N ILE A 6 -15.75 -31.61 22.89
CA ILE A 6 -14.76 -30.53 22.67
C ILE A 6 -14.87 -29.93 21.24
N GLN A 7 -15.68 -30.51 20.34
CA GLN A 7 -15.66 -30.18 18.91
C GLN A 7 -16.41 -28.89 18.52
N ALA A 8 -17.34 -28.38 19.33
CA ALA A 8 -18.18 -27.23 18.94
C ALA A 8 -17.83 -25.92 19.66
N GLN A 9 -17.52 -25.96 20.95
CA GLN A 9 -17.31 -24.75 21.75
C GLN A 9 -15.94 -24.10 21.51
N ASP A 10 -14.92 -24.92 21.24
CA ASP A 10 -13.54 -24.46 21.00
C ASP A 10 -13.23 -24.22 19.51
N LEU A 11 -14.10 -24.66 18.60
CA LEU A 11 -13.92 -24.48 17.16
C LEU A 11 -14.07 -23.01 16.75
N ILE A 12 -15.04 -22.29 17.33
CA ILE A 12 -15.28 -20.87 17.06
C ILE A 12 -14.07 -20.02 17.44
N PRO A 13 -13.52 -20.07 18.68
CA PRO A 13 -12.33 -19.30 19.03
C PRO A 13 -11.09 -19.73 18.23
N LEU A 14 -10.93 -21.03 17.93
CA LEU A 14 -9.82 -21.51 17.10
C LEU A 14 -9.85 -20.93 15.68
N VAL A 15 -11.03 -20.97 15.02
CA VAL A 15 -11.21 -20.41 13.68
C VAL A 15 -11.03 -18.89 13.70
N ALA A 16 -11.48 -18.19 14.73
CA ALA A 16 -11.30 -16.76 14.87
C ALA A 16 -9.80 -16.37 14.98
N ILE A 17 -9.01 -17.13 15.74
CA ILE A 17 -7.57 -16.89 15.89
C ILE A 17 -6.84 -17.18 14.57
N VAL A 18 -7.05 -18.36 13.99
CA VAL A 18 -6.36 -18.76 12.75
C VAL A 18 -6.79 -17.87 11.58
N GLY A 19 -8.08 -17.59 11.46
CA GLY A 19 -8.63 -16.69 10.44
C GLY A 19 -8.12 -15.26 10.62
N GLY A 20 -8.14 -14.75 11.86
CA GLY A 20 -7.65 -13.40 12.17
C GLY A 20 -6.18 -13.22 11.84
N ILE A 21 -5.32 -14.18 12.20
CA ILE A 21 -3.89 -14.15 11.88
C ILE A 21 -3.68 -14.19 10.36
N THR A 22 -4.41 -15.05 9.65
CA THR A 22 -4.28 -15.17 8.18
C THR A 22 -4.64 -13.86 7.48
N VAL A 23 -5.76 -13.23 7.87
CA VAL A 23 -6.18 -11.93 7.33
C VAL A 23 -5.16 -10.82 7.68
N ALA A 24 -4.64 -10.82 8.91
CA ALA A 24 -3.63 -9.86 9.33
C ALA A 24 -2.35 -9.95 8.48
N ILE A 25 -1.86 -11.17 8.23
CA ILE A 25 -0.67 -11.40 7.40
C ILE A 25 -0.90 -10.89 5.98
N ILE A 26 -2.04 -11.22 5.37
CA ILE A 26 -2.38 -10.77 4.00
C ILE A 26 -2.45 -9.23 3.96
N ALA A 27 -3.07 -8.60 4.95
CA ALA A 27 -3.19 -7.14 5.02
C ALA A 27 -1.82 -6.46 5.14
N ILE A 28 -0.90 -7.01 5.93
CA ILE A 28 0.47 -6.48 6.07
C ILE A 28 1.21 -6.57 4.74
N ILE A 29 1.18 -7.74 4.09
CA ILE A 29 1.84 -7.94 2.78
C ILE A 29 1.27 -6.97 1.74
N ALA A 30 -0.07 -6.84 1.67
CA ALA A 30 -0.72 -5.93 0.74
C ALA A 30 -0.30 -4.47 0.99
N LYS A 31 -0.20 -4.04 2.25
CA LYS A 31 0.30 -2.69 2.61
C LYS A 31 1.74 -2.49 2.16
N THR A 32 2.63 -3.45 2.40
CA THR A 32 4.04 -3.36 2.00
C THR A 32 4.21 -3.28 0.49
N ILE A 33 3.46 -4.10 -0.27
CA ILE A 33 3.46 -4.06 -1.73
C ILE A 33 2.98 -2.69 -2.22
N ARG A 34 1.85 -2.19 -1.69
CA ARG A 34 1.30 -0.89 -2.06
C ARG A 34 2.28 0.25 -1.78
N ALA A 35 2.94 0.23 -0.61
CA ALA A 35 3.94 1.23 -0.25
C ALA A 35 5.12 1.21 -1.22
N THR A 36 5.62 0.01 -1.56
CA THR A 36 6.76 -0.16 -2.47
C THR A 36 6.43 0.27 -3.89
N ALA A 37 5.26 -0.13 -4.40
CA ALA A 37 4.78 0.26 -5.72
C ALA A 37 4.67 1.79 -5.82
N ARG A 38 4.08 2.42 -4.80
CA ARG A 38 3.94 3.88 -4.74
C ARG A 38 5.29 4.61 -4.79
N THR A 39 6.29 4.15 -4.03
CA THR A 39 7.63 4.76 -4.07
C THR A 39 8.24 4.68 -5.46
N LYS A 40 8.10 3.52 -6.13
CA LYS A 40 8.61 3.34 -7.50
C LYS A 40 7.93 4.27 -8.49
N GLU A 41 6.61 4.39 -8.43
CA GLU A 41 5.85 5.30 -9.30
C GLU A 41 6.28 6.77 -9.09
N VAL A 42 6.47 7.19 -7.83
CA VAL A 42 6.94 8.56 -7.53
C VAL A 42 8.33 8.82 -8.11
N GLU A 43 9.25 7.86 -7.99
CA GLU A 43 10.59 7.98 -8.57
C GLU A 43 10.56 7.99 -10.10
N ALA A 44 9.73 7.13 -10.71
CA ALA A 44 9.54 7.08 -12.16
C ALA A 44 8.97 8.39 -12.70
N THR A 45 7.88 8.91 -12.11
CA THR A 45 7.29 10.19 -12.49
C THR A 45 8.27 11.35 -12.33
N ARG A 46 9.10 11.38 -11.26
CA ARG A 46 10.15 12.40 -11.11
C ARG A 46 11.18 12.35 -12.23
N ARG A 47 11.57 11.15 -12.67
CA ARG A 47 12.50 10.95 -13.77
C ARG A 47 11.91 11.38 -15.11
N GLU A 48 10.63 11.08 -15.34
CA GLU A 48 9.90 11.49 -16.55
C GLU A 48 9.75 13.02 -16.61
N ILE A 49 9.36 13.66 -15.51
CA ILE A 49 9.28 15.12 -15.42
C ILE A 49 10.65 15.76 -15.74
N ALA A 50 11.74 15.20 -15.23
CA ALA A 50 13.09 15.69 -15.55
C ALA A 50 13.41 15.56 -17.05
N ALA A 51 13.01 14.46 -17.69
CA ALA A 51 13.16 14.29 -19.13
C ALA A 51 12.31 15.32 -19.91
N TYR A 52 11.06 15.55 -19.52
CA TYR A 52 10.18 16.55 -20.17
C TYR A 52 10.70 17.97 -20.03
N VAL A 53 11.34 18.31 -18.90
CA VAL A 53 12.02 19.61 -18.74
C VAL A 53 13.25 19.70 -19.63
N ALA A 54 14.03 18.63 -19.75
CA ALA A 54 15.22 18.59 -20.63
C ALA A 54 14.85 18.65 -22.13
N GLU A 55 13.75 18.03 -22.51
CA GLU A 55 13.16 18.10 -23.85
C GLU A 55 12.49 19.46 -24.13
N GLY A 56 12.19 20.23 -23.08
CA GLY A 56 11.51 21.52 -23.16
C GLY A 56 10.00 21.43 -23.40
N SER A 57 9.40 20.25 -23.25
CA SER A 57 7.95 20.04 -23.38
C SER A 57 7.17 20.53 -22.15
N ILE A 58 7.84 20.68 -21.01
CA ILE A 58 7.31 21.26 -19.77
C ILE A 58 8.28 22.34 -19.25
N THR A 59 7.75 23.46 -18.75
CA THR A 59 8.60 24.51 -18.16
C THR A 59 9.09 24.09 -16.75
N PRO A 60 10.27 24.53 -16.31
CA PRO A 60 10.75 24.25 -14.94
C PRO A 60 9.78 24.71 -13.85
N ALA A 61 9.07 25.83 -14.07
CA ALA A 61 8.08 26.35 -13.13
C ALA A 61 6.85 25.44 -13.03
N ASP A 62 6.40 24.86 -14.14
CA ASP A 62 5.29 23.91 -14.15
C ASP A 62 5.70 22.57 -13.54
N ALA A 63 6.93 22.11 -13.81
CA ALA A 63 7.49 20.93 -13.15
C ALA A 63 7.55 21.09 -11.63
N GLU A 64 7.97 22.25 -11.11
CA GLU A 64 7.95 22.55 -9.68
C GLU A 64 6.53 22.46 -9.09
N ARG A 65 5.53 22.99 -9.80
CA ARG A 65 4.12 22.93 -9.39
C ARG A 65 3.58 21.50 -9.37
N LEU A 66 3.89 20.69 -10.38
CA LEU A 66 3.50 19.28 -10.45
C LEU A 66 4.10 18.46 -9.30
N LEU A 67 5.38 18.67 -9.01
CA LEU A 67 6.07 18.00 -7.90
C LEU A 67 5.48 18.41 -6.54
N LYS A 68 5.14 19.68 -6.36
CA LYS A 68 4.47 20.18 -5.14
C LYS A 68 3.02 19.69 -5.00
N ALA A 69 2.30 19.51 -6.10
CA ALA A 69 0.95 18.96 -6.07
C ALA A 69 0.95 17.48 -5.65
N SER A 70 1.94 16.71 -6.13
CA SER A 70 2.10 15.28 -5.82
C SER A 70 2.33 15.00 -4.33
N SER A 71 3.06 15.89 -3.61
CA SER A 71 3.29 15.74 -2.17
C SER A 71 2.10 16.17 -1.29
N LYS A 72 1.16 16.97 -1.81
CA LYS A 72 0.05 17.49 -1.02
C LYS A 72 -1.07 16.46 -0.82
N THR A 73 -1.30 15.60 -1.83
CA THR A 73 -2.28 14.51 -1.76
C THR A 73 -1.91 13.43 -0.75
N GLU A 74 -0.68 13.39 -0.26
CA GLU A 74 -0.21 12.39 0.71
C GLU A 74 -0.76 12.59 2.14
N SER A 75 -1.32 13.76 2.46
CA SER A 75 -1.74 14.15 3.82
C SER A 75 -3.24 13.96 4.12
N GLU A 76 -4.04 13.53 3.14
CA GLU A 76 -5.52 13.46 3.26
C GLU A 76 -6.10 12.02 3.27
N CYS A 77 -5.29 10.99 3.54
CA CYS A 77 -5.75 9.59 3.62
C CYS A 77 -5.36 8.94 4.94
#